data_AF-A0A9Q1A895-F1
#
_entry.id   AF-A0A9Q1A895-F1
#
_cell.length_a   1.000
_cell.length_b   1.000
_cell.length_c   1.000
_cell.angle_alpha   90.00
_cell.angle_beta   90.00
_cell.angle_gamma   90.00
#
_symmetry.space_group_name_H-M   'P 1'
#
loop_
_entity.id
_entity.type
_entity.pdbx_description
1 polymer ?
#
loop_
_entity_poly.entity_id
_entity_poly.type
_entity_poly.pdbx_seq_one_letter_code
_entity_poly.pdbx_strand_id
1 'polypeptide(L)'
;MAAVTSVSFSAIAQSSSDRRAFCTAARNFGFEGFRFRSSFSCHYVGVRASNSTSRMVIHCMSTSTDVPPTVAETKLNFLKAYKRPIPSIYNTVLQELIVQQHLMKYKKTYRYDPVFGLGFVTVYDQLMEGYPSDEDREAIFQAYIKALEEDPEKYRIDAKTLEEWARTQTPSSLVDFSSREGEIEGTLKDIAERAASGDFSYSRFFAVGLFRLLELSNTSEPTVLEKLCSALNIDKRSVDRDLDTVAKCSGEPQFVRQ
;
A
#
# COMPACT_ATOMS: atom_id res chain seq x y z
N MET A 1 65.38 6.87 8.49
CA MET A 1 65.69 5.65 9.26
C MET A 1 64.73 5.57 10.44
N ALA A 2 63.58 4.92 10.25
CA ALA A 2 62.56 4.74 11.29
C ALA A 2 62.87 3.44 12.05
N ALA A 3 62.94 3.52 13.37
CA ALA A 3 63.23 2.38 14.23
C ALA A 3 61.93 1.66 14.62
N VAL A 4 61.98 0.35 14.42
CA VAL A 4 60.97 -0.64 14.79
C VAL A 4 61.03 -0.93 16.29
N THR A 5 59.87 -1.07 16.93
CA THR A 5 59.74 -1.82 18.19
C THR A 5 58.52 -2.71 18.09
N SER A 6 58.79 -4.02 17.92
CA SER A 6 57.82 -5.08 18.12
C SER A 6 57.74 -5.43 19.60
N VAL A 7 56.54 -5.75 20.09
CA VAL A 7 56.35 -6.69 21.19
C VAL A 7 55.09 -7.50 20.91
N SER A 8 55.26 -8.81 20.86
CA SER A 8 54.21 -9.82 20.83
C SER A 8 54.08 -10.42 22.22
N PHE A 9 52.88 -10.79 22.67
CA PHE A 9 52.65 -11.96 23.54
C PHE A 9 51.18 -12.43 23.48
N SER A 10 50.99 -13.70 23.82
CA SER A 10 50.05 -14.65 23.23
C SER A 10 48.69 -14.81 23.93
N ALA A 11 47.71 -15.18 23.10
CA ALA A 11 46.60 -16.13 23.28
C ALA A 11 46.01 -16.40 24.69
N ILE A 12 44.72 -16.08 24.84
CA ILE A 12 43.76 -16.86 25.64
C ILE A 12 42.65 -17.34 24.70
N ALA A 13 42.37 -18.64 24.76
CA ALA A 13 41.35 -19.36 24.01
C ALA A 13 39.97 -19.33 24.70
N GLN A 14 38.97 -19.84 23.97
CA GLN A 14 37.53 -20.02 24.29
C GLN A 14 36.68 -18.79 23.95
N SER A 15 35.52 -18.85 23.29
CA SER A 15 34.62 -19.93 22.90
C SER A 15 33.56 -19.34 21.94
N SER A 16 32.93 -20.22 21.15
CA SER A 16 31.61 -20.11 20.51
C SER A 16 31.35 -19.00 19.49
N SER A 17 31.15 -19.46 18.26
CA SER A 17 30.55 -18.80 17.11
C SER A 17 29.30 -17.97 17.44
N ASP A 18 29.44 -16.64 17.49
CA ASP A 18 28.32 -15.73 17.29
C ASP A 18 28.25 -15.32 15.81
N ARG A 19 27.52 -16.10 15.01
CA ARG A 19 26.90 -15.54 13.81
C ARG A 19 25.82 -14.59 14.31
N ARG A 20 26.08 -13.27 14.25
CA ARG A 20 25.03 -12.26 14.37
C ARG A 20 23.96 -12.58 13.33
N ALA A 21 22.86 -13.16 13.80
CA ALA A 21 21.62 -13.21 13.07
C ALA A 21 21.12 -11.76 12.95
N PHE A 22 21.11 -11.23 11.73
CA PHE A 22 20.28 -10.08 11.43
C PHE A 22 18.83 -10.52 11.60
N CYS A 23 18.21 -10.08 12.70
CA CYS A 23 16.79 -10.23 12.93
C CYS A 23 16.06 -9.21 12.06
N THR A 24 15.75 -9.57 10.82
CA THR A 24 14.77 -8.83 10.01
C THR A 24 13.39 -9.24 10.51
N ALA A 25 12.79 -8.41 11.37
CA ALA A 25 11.40 -8.58 11.75
C ALA A 25 10.54 -8.44 10.47
N ALA A 26 9.95 -9.54 10.01
CA ALA A 26 8.95 -9.51 8.97
C ALA A 26 7.81 -8.58 9.42
N ARG A 27 7.71 -7.40 8.80
CA ARG A 27 6.68 -6.40 9.11
C ARG A 27 5.34 -6.94 8.62
N ASN A 28 4.55 -7.49 9.53
CA ASN A 28 3.16 -7.83 9.27
C ASN A 28 2.36 -6.54 9.14
N PHE A 29 2.12 -6.09 7.90
CA PHE A 29 0.99 -5.22 7.61
C PHE A 29 -0.28 -6.06 7.78
N GLY A 30 -0.71 -6.24 9.03
CA GLY A 30 -1.89 -7.00 9.40
C GLY A 30 -3.14 -6.28 8.90
N PHE A 31 -3.55 -6.58 7.67
CA PHE A 31 -4.86 -6.20 7.16
C PHE A 31 -5.92 -7.13 7.80
N GLU A 32 -6.29 -6.85 9.05
CA GLU A 32 -7.46 -7.47 9.66
C GLU A 32 -8.73 -6.96 8.95
N GLY A 33 -9.30 -7.82 8.13
CA GLY A 33 -10.64 -7.61 7.59
C GLY A 33 -10.88 -8.40 6.33
N PHE A 34 -10.89 -9.74 6.41
CA PHE A 34 -11.75 -10.66 5.66
C PHE A 34 -11.45 -12.10 6.13
N ARG A 35 -11.89 -12.47 7.35
CA ARG A 35 -12.04 -13.91 7.68
C ARG A 35 -13.31 -14.41 6.98
N PHE A 36 -13.19 -14.86 5.74
CA PHE A 36 -14.22 -15.71 5.14
C PHE A 36 -14.14 -17.09 5.81
N ARG A 37 -14.99 -17.29 6.82
CA ARG A 37 -15.25 -18.58 7.44
C ARG A 37 -16.16 -19.37 6.48
N SER A 38 -15.58 -20.05 5.51
CA SER A 38 -16.30 -21.00 4.67
C SER A 38 -16.27 -22.36 5.35
N SER A 39 -17.33 -22.70 6.07
CA SER A 39 -17.67 -24.09 6.39
C SER A 39 -18.67 -24.58 5.36
N PHE A 40 -18.22 -25.35 4.37
CA PHE A 40 -19.10 -26.15 3.54
C PHE A 40 -19.05 -27.59 4.04
N SER A 41 -20.16 -28.05 4.61
CA SER A 41 -20.41 -29.45 4.94
C SER A 41 -20.75 -30.19 3.64
N CYS A 42 -19.95 -31.19 3.29
CA CYS A 42 -20.15 -32.06 2.14
C CYS A 42 -20.98 -33.29 2.55
N HIS A 43 -22.26 -33.32 2.16
CA HIS A 43 -23.04 -34.56 2.16
C HIS A 43 -22.78 -35.34 0.88
N TYR A 44 -22.24 -36.54 1.05
CA TYR A 44 -21.95 -37.50 0.00
C TYR A 44 -23.25 -38.24 -0.39
N VAL A 45 -23.72 -38.08 -1.62
CA VAL A 45 -24.69 -38.99 -2.25
C VAL A 45 -24.17 -39.34 -3.63
N GLY A 46 -23.75 -40.59 -3.79
CA GLY A 46 -23.21 -41.12 -5.03
C GLY A 46 -24.30 -41.47 -6.04
N VAL A 47 -24.12 -41.01 -7.28
CA VAL A 47 -24.79 -41.57 -8.45
C VAL A 47 -23.75 -41.82 -9.53
N ARG A 48 -23.71 -43.07 -9.99
CA ARG A 48 -22.83 -43.62 -11.01
C ARG A 48 -23.47 -43.42 -12.38
N ALA A 49 -22.80 -42.73 -13.31
CA ALA A 49 -23.19 -42.75 -14.72
C ALA A 49 -21.97 -42.60 -15.67
N SER A 50 -21.94 -43.56 -16.59
CA SER A 50 -21.19 -43.81 -17.83
C SER A 50 -20.18 -42.79 -18.38
N ASN A 51 -19.01 -43.33 -18.73
CA ASN A 51 -17.96 -42.70 -19.53
C ASN A 51 -18.42 -42.37 -20.95
N SER A 52 -18.58 -41.08 -21.24
CA SER A 52 -18.45 -40.52 -22.59
C SER A 52 -18.06 -39.06 -22.44
N THR A 53 -16.77 -38.74 -22.58
CA THR A 53 -16.27 -37.36 -22.38
C THR A 53 -15.48 -36.89 -23.59
N SER A 54 -16.23 -36.54 -24.63
CA SER A 54 -15.80 -35.49 -25.56
C SER A 54 -15.59 -34.23 -24.72
N ARG A 55 -14.33 -33.73 -24.65
CA ARG A 55 -13.99 -32.49 -23.95
C ARG A 55 -14.52 -31.31 -24.75
N MET A 56 -15.81 -31.05 -24.63
CA MET A 56 -16.41 -29.80 -25.08
C MET A 56 -16.00 -28.72 -24.07
N VAL A 57 -14.90 -28.04 -24.37
CA VAL A 57 -14.52 -26.82 -23.65
C VAL A 57 -15.50 -25.75 -24.08
N ILE A 58 -16.53 -25.48 -23.26
CA ILE A 58 -17.41 -24.33 -23.46
C ILE A 58 -16.59 -23.09 -23.13
N HIS A 59 -15.95 -22.52 -24.14
CA HIS A 59 -15.35 -21.19 -24.03
C HIS A 59 -16.46 -20.17 -24.24
N CYS A 60 -17.05 -19.69 -23.14
CA CYS A 60 -17.88 -18.50 -23.16
C CYS A 60 -16.94 -17.31 -23.46
N MET A 61 -16.76 -16.95 -24.73
CA MET A 61 -16.10 -15.69 -25.07
C MET A 61 -17.16 -14.59 -25.05
N SER A 62 -17.29 -13.90 -23.92
CA SER A 62 -17.93 -12.58 -23.92
C SER A 62 -16.90 -11.56 -24.37
N THR A 63 -16.90 -11.23 -25.66
CA THR A 63 -16.27 -9.99 -26.13
C THR A 63 -17.18 -8.83 -25.73
N SER A 64 -17.10 -8.43 -24.47
CA SER A 64 -17.75 -7.23 -23.96
C SER A 64 -16.73 -6.49 -23.10
N THR A 65 -16.29 -5.33 -23.58
CA THR A 65 -15.40 -4.37 -22.91
C THR A 65 -16.03 -3.70 -21.68
N ASP A 66 -16.99 -4.36 -21.03
CA ASP A 66 -17.87 -3.77 -20.00
C ASP A 66 -17.99 -4.62 -18.73
N VAL A 67 -17.26 -5.74 -18.66
CA VAL A 67 -17.14 -6.54 -17.43
C VAL A 67 -15.79 -6.22 -16.78
N PRO A 68 -15.76 -5.71 -15.54
CA PRO A 68 -14.52 -5.53 -14.81
C PRO A 68 -13.72 -6.84 -14.74
N PRO A 69 -12.38 -6.80 -14.88
CA PRO A 69 -11.57 -8.01 -14.78
C PRO A 69 -11.74 -8.65 -13.41
N THR A 70 -11.46 -9.93 -13.32
CA THR A 70 -11.43 -10.66 -12.05
C THR A 70 -10.10 -10.43 -11.32
N VAL A 71 -10.10 -10.66 -10.01
CA VAL A 71 -8.87 -10.67 -9.19
C VAL A 71 -7.82 -11.63 -9.78
N ALA A 72 -8.25 -12.79 -10.29
CA ALA A 72 -7.36 -13.77 -10.90
C ALA A 72 -6.71 -13.24 -12.18
N GLU A 73 -7.46 -12.51 -13.01
CA GLU A 73 -6.93 -11.86 -14.21
C GLU A 73 -5.93 -10.76 -13.87
N THR A 74 -6.21 -9.92 -12.87
CA THR A 74 -5.25 -8.89 -12.41
C THR A 74 -3.95 -9.53 -11.90
N LYS A 75 -4.05 -10.58 -11.07
CA LYS A 75 -2.85 -11.33 -10.61
C LYS A 75 -2.08 -11.95 -11.78
N LEU A 76 -2.80 -12.52 -12.74
CA LEU A 76 -2.18 -13.07 -13.94
C LEU A 76 -1.50 -11.98 -14.78
N ASN A 77 -2.10 -10.80 -14.90
CA ASN A 77 -1.52 -9.65 -15.60
C ASN A 77 -0.23 -9.17 -14.92
N PHE A 78 -0.20 -9.13 -13.59
CA PHE A 78 1.02 -8.84 -12.84
C PHE A 78 2.14 -9.86 -13.12
N LEU A 79 1.83 -11.16 -13.06
CA LEU A 79 2.79 -12.23 -13.38
C LEU A 79 3.14 -12.30 -14.87
N LYS A 80 2.37 -11.64 -15.75
CA LYS A 80 2.69 -11.44 -17.16
C LYS A 80 3.65 -10.27 -17.35
N ALA A 81 3.41 -9.16 -16.64
CA ALA A 81 4.24 -7.97 -16.70
C ALA A 81 5.61 -8.17 -16.03
N TYR A 82 5.67 -8.87 -14.89
CA TYR A 82 6.91 -9.16 -14.17
C TYR A 82 7.23 -10.66 -14.14
N LYS A 83 8.25 -11.06 -14.90
CA LYS A 83 8.63 -12.48 -15.10
C LYS A 83 9.71 -13.01 -14.17
N ARG A 84 10.40 -12.13 -13.46
CA ARG A 84 11.51 -12.50 -12.58
C ARG A 84 10.98 -13.03 -11.25
N PRO A 85 11.69 -13.96 -10.58
CA PRO A 85 11.27 -14.45 -9.28
C PRO A 85 11.32 -13.34 -8.24
N ILE A 86 10.25 -13.20 -7.45
CA ILE A 86 10.19 -12.28 -6.30
C ILE A 86 10.41 -13.10 -5.02
N PRO A 87 11.32 -12.70 -4.11
CA PRO A 87 11.49 -13.39 -2.84
C PRO A 87 10.15 -13.49 -2.08
N SER A 88 9.90 -14.64 -1.46
CA SER A 88 8.59 -14.99 -0.87
C SER A 88 8.09 -13.98 0.17
N ILE A 89 9.00 -13.36 0.92
CA ILE A 89 8.66 -12.35 1.94
C ILE A 89 7.96 -11.12 1.34
N TYR A 90 8.35 -10.71 0.13
CA TYR A 90 7.69 -9.60 -0.58
C TYR A 90 6.49 -10.09 -1.39
N ASN A 91 6.64 -11.23 -2.08
CA ASN A 91 5.62 -11.73 -3.01
C ASN A 91 4.27 -11.97 -2.31
N THR A 92 4.27 -12.54 -1.10
CA THR A 92 3.02 -12.79 -0.36
C THR A 92 2.26 -11.49 -0.12
N VAL A 93 2.94 -10.46 0.40
CA VAL A 93 2.32 -9.17 0.72
C VAL A 93 1.91 -8.42 -0.55
N LEU A 94 2.73 -8.44 -1.60
CA LEU A 94 2.38 -7.84 -2.90
C LEU A 94 1.11 -8.46 -3.49
N GLN A 95 0.99 -9.79 -3.45
CA GLN A 95 -0.19 -10.48 -3.97
C GLN A 95 -1.44 -10.16 -3.17
N GLU A 96 -1.36 -9.98 -1.85
CA GLU A 96 -2.47 -9.52 -1.02
C GLU A 96 -2.83 -8.06 -1.33
N LEU A 97 -1.83 -7.20 -1.46
CA LEU A 97 -1.97 -5.80 -1.82
C LEU A 97 -2.70 -5.64 -3.17
N ILE A 98 -2.33 -6.46 -4.18
CA ILE A 98 -3.01 -6.49 -5.49
C ILE A 98 -4.49 -6.81 -5.33
N VAL A 99 -4.85 -7.82 -4.52
CA VAL A 99 -6.27 -8.17 -4.30
C VAL A 99 -7.03 -7.00 -3.71
N GLN A 100 -6.47 -6.35 -2.70
CA GLN A 100 -7.12 -5.27 -1.99
C GLN A 100 -7.33 -4.06 -2.89
N GLN A 101 -6.31 -3.65 -3.64
CA GLN A 101 -6.44 -2.53 -4.56
C GLN A 101 -7.37 -2.87 -5.72
N HIS A 102 -7.36 -4.10 -6.24
CA HIS A 102 -8.33 -4.54 -7.25
C HIS A 102 -9.77 -4.38 -6.74
N LEU A 103 -10.08 -4.89 -5.54
CA LEU A 103 -11.41 -4.79 -4.95
C LEU A 103 -11.84 -3.35 -4.68
N MET A 104 -10.90 -2.42 -4.59
CA MET A 104 -11.16 -1.00 -4.45
C MET A 104 -11.37 -0.33 -5.81
N LYS A 105 -10.44 -0.53 -6.74
CA LYS A 105 -10.40 0.06 -8.09
C LYS A 105 -11.67 -0.18 -8.87
N TYR A 106 -12.22 -1.40 -8.78
CA TYR A 106 -13.42 -1.80 -9.52
C TYR A 106 -14.72 -1.57 -8.75
N LYS A 107 -14.71 -0.83 -7.64
CA LYS A 107 -15.94 -0.31 -7.04
C LYS A 107 -16.53 0.77 -7.94
N LYS A 108 -17.87 0.82 -8.03
CA LYS A 108 -18.58 1.84 -8.82
C LYS A 108 -18.25 3.27 -8.40
N THR A 109 -17.93 3.48 -7.14
CA THR A 109 -17.64 4.77 -6.52
C THR A 109 -16.15 5.12 -6.57
N TYR A 110 -15.30 4.26 -7.15
CA TYR A 110 -13.86 4.52 -7.21
C TYR A 110 -13.57 5.64 -8.20
N ARG A 111 -12.82 6.63 -7.72
CA ARG A 111 -12.18 7.65 -8.53
C ARG A 111 -10.80 7.86 -7.95
N TYR A 112 -9.77 7.76 -8.80
CA TYR A 112 -8.40 8.02 -8.38
C TYR A 112 -8.27 9.45 -7.86
N ASP A 113 -7.53 9.62 -6.76
CA ASP A 113 -7.15 10.90 -6.22
C ASP A 113 -5.65 10.92 -5.85
N PRO A 114 -4.95 12.07 -6.01
CA PRO A 114 -3.52 12.16 -5.69
C PRO A 114 -3.15 11.85 -4.24
N VAL A 115 -4.05 12.09 -3.28
CA VAL A 115 -3.82 11.77 -1.86
C VAL A 115 -3.76 10.25 -1.66
N PHE A 116 -4.65 9.52 -2.31
CA PHE A 116 -4.58 8.07 -2.43
C PHE A 116 -3.27 7.61 -3.06
N GLY A 117 -2.88 8.22 -4.19
CA GLY A 117 -1.63 7.91 -4.90
C GLY A 117 -0.40 8.06 -4.00
N LEU A 118 -0.31 9.18 -3.27
CA LEU A 118 0.73 9.42 -2.28
C LEU A 118 0.77 8.34 -1.20
N GLY A 119 -0.38 8.00 -0.62
CA GLY A 119 -0.45 6.99 0.42
C GLY A 119 -0.10 5.58 -0.08
N PHE A 120 -0.52 5.21 -1.29
CA PHE A 120 -0.14 3.95 -1.91
C PHE A 120 1.37 3.87 -2.15
N VAL A 121 1.96 4.91 -2.78
CA VAL A 121 3.40 4.98 -3.05
C VAL A 121 4.20 4.88 -1.74
N THR A 122 3.75 5.57 -0.70
CA THR A 122 4.37 5.51 0.64
C THR A 122 4.38 4.09 1.20
N VAL A 123 3.22 3.39 1.18
CA VAL A 123 3.14 2.00 1.66
C VAL A 123 3.98 1.07 0.81
N TYR A 124 3.97 1.24 -0.52
CA TYR A 124 4.74 0.42 -1.43
C TYR A 124 6.25 0.55 -1.18
N ASP A 125 6.76 1.77 -1.09
CA ASP A 125 8.18 2.02 -0.89
C ASP A 125 8.65 1.49 0.48
N GLN A 126 7.83 1.63 1.53
CA GLN A 126 8.09 1.03 2.84
C GLN A 126 8.04 -0.51 2.83
N LEU A 127 7.09 -1.10 2.08
CA LEU A 127 6.99 -2.55 1.92
C LEU A 127 8.21 -3.12 1.19
N MET A 128 8.70 -2.40 0.18
CA MET A 128 9.82 -2.80 -0.65
C MET A 128 11.18 -2.31 -0.12
N GLU A 129 11.20 -1.79 1.11
CA GLU A 129 12.42 -1.43 1.79
C GLU A 129 13.33 -2.66 1.96
N GLY A 130 14.62 -2.50 1.66
CA GLY A 130 15.60 -3.58 1.71
C GLY A 130 15.50 -4.61 0.57
N TYR A 131 14.66 -4.39 -0.45
CA TYR A 131 14.64 -5.25 -1.64
C TYR A 131 16.02 -5.20 -2.34
N PRO A 132 16.59 -6.34 -2.79
CA PRO A 132 17.99 -6.39 -3.23
C PRO A 132 18.38 -5.53 -4.44
N SER A 133 17.41 -5.16 -5.29
CA SER A 133 17.62 -4.40 -6.52
C SER A 133 16.61 -3.27 -6.63
N ASP A 134 17.08 -2.03 -6.71
CA ASP A 134 16.24 -0.85 -6.90
C ASP A 134 15.55 -0.86 -8.28
N GLU A 135 16.24 -1.36 -9.31
CA GLU A 135 15.67 -1.54 -10.66
C GLU A 135 14.50 -2.52 -10.64
N ASP A 136 14.61 -3.59 -9.84
CA ASP A 136 13.56 -4.59 -9.71
C ASP A 136 12.40 -4.06 -8.88
N ARG A 137 12.67 -3.28 -7.82
CA ARG A 137 11.64 -2.57 -7.07
C ARG A 137 10.80 -1.70 -8.00
N GLU A 138 11.44 -0.87 -8.82
CA GLU A 138 10.68 -0.02 -9.76
C GLU A 138 9.97 -0.85 -10.84
N ALA A 139 10.60 -1.88 -11.40
CA ALA A 139 9.94 -2.76 -12.36
C ALA A 139 8.72 -3.51 -11.78
N ILE A 140 8.77 -3.88 -10.50
CA ILE A 140 7.63 -4.47 -9.78
C ILE A 140 6.52 -3.44 -9.58
N PHE A 141 6.85 -2.21 -9.18
CA PHE A 141 5.88 -1.11 -9.03
C PHE A 141 5.13 -0.86 -10.34
N GLN A 142 5.89 -0.74 -11.42
CA GLN A 142 5.40 -0.57 -12.78
C GLN A 142 4.46 -1.71 -13.19
N ALA A 143 4.88 -2.96 -13.00
CA ALA A 143 4.07 -4.13 -13.31
C ALA A 143 2.80 -4.22 -12.44
N TYR A 144 2.89 -3.83 -11.16
CA TYR A 144 1.79 -3.82 -10.22
C TYR A 144 0.68 -2.86 -10.68
N ILE A 145 1.03 -1.60 -10.95
CA ILE A 145 0.05 -0.57 -11.32
C ILE A 145 -0.54 -0.86 -12.70
N LYS A 146 0.30 -1.29 -13.66
CA LYS A 146 -0.17 -1.69 -15.00
C LYS A 146 -1.11 -2.89 -14.97
N ALA A 147 -0.93 -3.82 -14.03
CA ALA A 147 -1.84 -4.96 -13.88
C ALA A 147 -3.25 -4.55 -13.44
N LEU A 148 -3.39 -3.39 -12.78
CA LEU A 148 -4.65 -2.77 -12.38
C LEU A 148 -5.21 -1.81 -13.44
N GLU A 149 -4.61 -1.77 -14.63
CA GLU A 149 -4.97 -0.88 -15.74
C GLU A 149 -4.85 0.61 -15.37
N GLU A 150 -3.82 0.94 -14.58
CA GLU A 150 -3.49 2.31 -14.20
C GLU A 150 -2.09 2.73 -14.67
N ASP A 151 -1.80 4.02 -14.52
CA ASP A 151 -0.57 4.66 -14.97
C ASP A 151 0.43 4.80 -13.79
N PRO A 152 1.52 4.02 -13.76
CA PRO A 152 2.52 4.10 -12.70
C PRO A 152 3.29 5.43 -12.69
N GLU A 153 3.54 6.03 -13.85
CA GLU A 153 4.20 7.33 -13.94
C GLU A 153 3.35 8.41 -13.26
N LYS A 154 2.02 8.37 -13.47
CA LYS A 154 1.07 9.26 -12.80
C LYS A 154 1.16 9.14 -11.28
N TYR A 155 1.20 7.94 -10.72
CA TYR A 155 1.31 7.74 -9.26
C TYR A 155 2.59 8.36 -8.70
N ARG A 156 3.75 8.14 -9.37
CA ARG A 156 5.03 8.68 -8.92
C ARG A 156 5.07 10.21 -9.01
N ILE A 157 4.56 10.78 -10.10
CA ILE A 157 4.52 12.25 -10.29
C ILE A 157 3.58 12.89 -9.26
N ASP A 158 2.34 12.41 -9.17
CA ASP A 158 1.34 12.98 -8.26
C ASP A 158 1.80 12.90 -6.80
N ALA A 159 2.36 11.76 -6.38
CA ALA A 159 2.91 11.60 -5.05
C ALA A 159 4.03 12.61 -4.79
N LYS A 160 5.01 12.73 -5.70
CA LYS A 160 6.12 13.68 -5.58
C LYS A 160 5.63 15.13 -5.51
N THR A 161 4.70 15.53 -6.38
CA THR A 161 4.13 16.89 -6.38
C THR A 161 3.43 17.20 -5.06
N LEU A 162 2.64 16.25 -4.52
CA LEU A 162 2.01 16.41 -3.21
C LEU A 162 3.05 16.51 -2.09
N GLU A 163 4.12 15.70 -2.13
CA GLU A 163 5.18 15.77 -1.12
C GLU A 163 5.89 17.14 -1.13
N GLU A 164 6.25 17.63 -2.31
CA GLU A 164 6.88 18.95 -2.47
C GLU A 164 5.94 20.06 -2.00
N TRP A 165 4.67 20.00 -2.36
CA TRP A 165 3.66 20.94 -1.87
C TRP A 165 3.55 20.89 -0.33
N ALA A 166 3.44 19.71 0.26
CA ALA A 166 3.29 19.52 1.71
C ALA A 166 4.45 20.10 2.51
N ARG A 167 5.69 19.95 2.02
CA ARG A 167 6.91 20.52 2.66
C ARG A 167 6.92 22.04 2.70
N THR A 168 6.13 22.70 1.84
CA THR A 168 5.99 24.17 1.84
C THR A 168 4.84 24.66 2.71
N GLN A 169 4.03 23.76 3.27
CA GLN A 169 2.86 24.12 4.08
C GLN A 169 3.19 24.34 5.55
N THR A 170 2.39 25.19 6.19
CA THR A 170 2.27 25.31 7.63
C THR A 170 0.97 24.64 8.10
N PRO A 171 0.81 24.38 9.41
CA PRO A 171 -0.45 23.83 9.95
C PRO A 171 -1.71 24.58 9.51
N SER A 172 -1.65 25.92 9.44
CA SER A 172 -2.79 26.74 9.02
C SER A 172 -2.99 26.68 7.51
N SER A 173 -1.93 26.81 6.71
CA SER A 173 -2.06 26.82 5.25
C SER A 173 -2.53 25.48 4.68
N LEU A 174 -2.21 24.38 5.38
CA LEU A 174 -2.66 23.03 5.04
C LEU A 174 -4.17 22.86 5.26
N VAL A 175 -4.71 23.40 6.36
CA VAL A 175 -6.14 23.32 6.71
C VAL A 175 -6.96 24.31 5.89
N ASP A 176 -6.43 25.51 5.64
CA ASP A 176 -7.11 26.59 4.93
C ASP A 176 -7.03 26.44 3.39
N PHE A 177 -6.77 25.24 2.87
CA PHE A 177 -6.65 24.95 1.43
C PHE A 177 -7.88 25.38 0.63
N SER A 178 -9.07 25.37 1.24
CA SER A 178 -10.34 25.77 0.61
C SER A 178 -10.35 27.24 0.18
N SER A 179 -9.61 28.09 0.89
CA SER A 179 -9.50 29.54 0.66
C SER A 179 -8.39 29.94 -0.32
N ARG A 180 -7.61 28.96 -0.80
CA ARG A 180 -6.40 29.18 -1.60
C ARG A 180 -6.55 28.63 -3.00
N GLU A 181 -5.82 29.20 -3.94
CA GLU A 181 -5.77 28.76 -5.33
C GLU A 181 -4.44 28.07 -5.63
N GLY A 182 -4.53 26.92 -6.29
CA GLY A 182 -3.39 26.11 -6.70
C GLY A 182 -3.87 24.75 -7.21
N GLU A 183 -2.97 24.01 -7.86
CA GLU A 183 -3.30 22.70 -8.42
C GLU A 183 -3.65 21.68 -7.32
N ILE A 184 -2.87 21.66 -6.24
CA ILE A 184 -3.08 20.76 -5.11
C ILE A 184 -4.29 21.20 -4.29
N GLU A 185 -4.43 22.50 -4.04
CA GLU A 185 -5.59 23.06 -3.37
C GLU A 185 -6.88 22.75 -4.14
N GLY A 186 -6.88 22.87 -5.48
CA GLY A 186 -8.00 22.46 -6.33
C GLY A 186 -8.31 20.96 -6.23
N THR A 187 -7.28 20.13 -6.16
CA THR A 187 -7.43 18.68 -5.94
C THR A 187 -8.09 18.38 -4.59
N LEU A 188 -7.64 19.04 -3.51
CA LEU A 188 -8.21 18.87 -2.18
C LEU A 188 -9.65 19.38 -2.12
N LYS A 189 -9.99 20.45 -2.85
CA LYS A 189 -11.37 20.93 -3.00
C LYS A 189 -12.26 19.90 -3.71
N ASP A 190 -11.83 19.32 -4.83
CA ASP A 190 -12.59 18.25 -5.52
C ASP A 190 -12.83 17.04 -4.61
N ILE A 191 -11.82 16.65 -3.82
CA ILE A 191 -11.98 15.58 -2.81
C ILE A 191 -13.03 15.97 -1.77
N ALA A 192 -12.94 17.19 -1.22
CA ALA A 192 -13.87 17.68 -0.20
C ALA A 192 -15.32 17.75 -0.70
N GLU A 193 -15.52 18.19 -1.94
CA GLU A 193 -16.83 18.26 -2.59
C GLU A 193 -17.42 16.85 -2.81
N ARG A 194 -16.62 15.91 -3.32
CA ARG A 194 -17.06 14.51 -3.48
C ARG A 194 -17.38 13.83 -2.15
N ALA A 195 -16.58 14.10 -1.12
CA ALA A 195 -16.83 13.57 0.21
C ALA A 195 -18.15 14.12 0.79
N ALA A 196 -18.44 15.40 0.56
CA ALA A 196 -19.72 16.01 0.95
C ALA A 196 -20.92 15.45 0.16
N SER A 197 -20.75 15.13 -1.13
CA SER A 197 -21.83 14.56 -1.97
C SER A 197 -22.09 13.07 -1.72
N GLY A 198 -21.17 12.37 -1.04
CA GLY A 198 -21.21 10.92 -0.87
C GLY A 198 -20.59 10.13 -2.03
N ASP A 199 -20.03 10.80 -3.03
CA ASP A 199 -19.34 10.20 -4.19
C ASP A 199 -17.83 10.02 -3.95
N PHE A 200 -17.46 9.67 -2.73
CA PHE A 200 -16.08 9.47 -2.31
C PHE A 200 -15.87 8.08 -1.74
N SER A 201 -14.85 7.38 -2.25
CA SER A 201 -14.45 6.07 -1.76
C SER A 201 -13.25 6.20 -0.83
N TYR A 202 -13.52 6.29 0.47
CA TYR A 202 -12.46 6.26 1.48
C TYR A 202 -11.67 4.94 1.41
N SER A 203 -10.35 5.03 1.63
CA SER A 203 -9.47 3.87 1.70
C SER A 203 -8.37 4.08 2.75
N ARG A 204 -7.74 2.98 3.18
CA ARG A 204 -6.58 3.06 4.07
C ARG A 204 -5.40 3.79 3.45
N PHE A 205 -5.18 3.66 2.13
CA PHE A 205 -4.13 4.42 1.45
C PHE A 205 -4.43 5.91 1.48
N PHE A 206 -5.69 6.32 1.37
CA PHE A 206 -6.06 7.73 1.54
C PHE A 206 -5.68 8.25 2.94
N ALA A 207 -5.93 7.47 4.00
CA ALA A 207 -5.52 7.83 5.36
C ALA A 207 -4.00 7.97 5.50
N VAL A 208 -3.24 7.04 4.94
CA VAL A 208 -1.76 7.11 4.92
C VAL A 208 -1.30 8.34 4.14
N GLY A 209 -1.96 8.68 3.04
CA GLY A 209 -1.69 9.90 2.27
C GLY A 209 -1.90 11.17 3.09
N LEU A 210 -3.01 11.28 3.82
CA LEU A 210 -3.25 12.40 4.74
C LEU A 210 -2.19 12.49 5.83
N PHE A 211 -1.84 11.35 6.45
CA PHE A 211 -0.79 11.31 7.46
C PHE A 211 0.56 11.74 6.87
N ARG A 212 0.88 11.30 5.65
CA ARG A 212 2.11 11.68 4.96
C ARG A 212 2.16 13.18 4.68
N LEU A 213 1.04 13.82 4.30
CA LEU A 213 0.97 15.28 4.15
C LEU A 213 1.29 16.00 5.47
N LEU A 214 0.71 15.55 6.58
CA LEU A 214 0.94 16.11 7.91
C LEU A 214 2.38 15.91 8.40
N GLU A 215 2.95 14.73 8.17
CA GLU A 215 4.35 14.42 8.49
C GLU A 215 5.29 15.38 7.75
N LEU A 216 5.06 15.58 6.44
CA LEU A 216 5.89 16.44 5.60
C LEU A 216 5.77 17.93 5.91
N SER A 217 4.62 18.38 6.42
CA SER A 217 4.44 19.75 6.90
C SER A 217 4.92 19.96 8.34
N ASN A 218 5.63 18.98 8.93
CA ASN A 218 6.04 18.96 10.35
C ASN A 218 4.88 19.25 11.31
N THR A 219 3.68 18.80 10.94
CA THR A 219 2.45 19.10 11.65
C THR A 219 1.85 17.83 12.20
N SER A 220 2.43 17.30 13.27
CA SER A 220 1.95 16.09 13.91
C SER A 220 0.83 16.34 14.94
N GLU A 221 0.27 17.55 15.05
CA GLU A 221 -0.72 17.83 16.09
C GLU A 221 -2.10 17.20 15.78
N PRO A 222 -2.73 16.51 16.75
CA PRO A 222 -4.03 15.85 16.55
C PRO A 222 -5.15 16.86 16.24
N THR A 223 -5.00 18.11 16.66
CA THR A 223 -5.93 19.21 16.40
C THR A 223 -5.94 19.61 14.92
N VAL A 224 -4.80 19.50 14.23
CA VAL A 224 -4.69 19.85 12.81
C VAL A 224 -5.29 18.74 11.96
N LEU A 225 -5.03 17.48 12.31
CA LEU A 225 -5.68 16.35 11.65
C LEU A 225 -7.21 16.45 11.72
N GLU A 226 -7.76 16.82 12.88
CA GLU A 226 -9.20 17.01 13.05
C GLU A 226 -9.76 18.12 12.15
N LYS A 227 -9.06 19.26 12.07
CA LYS A 227 -9.46 20.36 11.19
C LYS A 227 -9.34 19.99 9.71
N LEU A 228 -8.29 19.29 9.32
CA LEU A 228 -8.08 18.84 7.95
C LEU A 228 -9.15 17.82 7.52
N CYS A 229 -9.46 16.84 8.37
CA CYS A 229 -10.57 15.90 8.12
C CYS A 229 -11.91 16.62 8.00
N SER A 230 -12.16 17.62 8.85
CA SER A 230 -13.38 18.44 8.79
C SER A 230 -13.45 19.24 7.49
N ALA A 231 -12.36 19.86 7.06
CA ALA A 231 -12.28 20.62 5.81
C ALA A 231 -12.46 19.72 4.57
N LEU A 232 -12.03 18.46 4.64
CA LEU A 232 -12.21 17.46 3.59
C LEU A 232 -13.57 16.74 3.63
N ASN A 233 -14.43 17.00 4.62
CA ASN A 233 -15.67 16.26 4.86
C ASN A 233 -15.45 14.74 5.08
N ILE A 234 -14.36 14.37 5.76
CA ILE A 234 -13.99 12.97 6.01
C ILE A 234 -14.17 12.63 7.49
N ASP A 235 -14.74 11.45 7.76
CA ASP A 235 -14.92 10.95 9.12
C ASP A 235 -13.56 10.69 9.80
N LYS A 236 -13.21 11.54 10.77
CA LYS A 236 -11.98 11.43 11.56
C LYS A 236 -11.83 10.06 12.21
N ARG A 237 -12.92 9.42 12.67
CA ARG A 237 -12.87 8.11 13.33
C ARG A 237 -12.34 7.02 12.41
N SER A 238 -12.68 7.09 11.13
CA SER A 238 -12.19 6.15 10.13
C SER A 238 -10.69 6.32 9.88
N VAL A 239 -10.22 7.57 9.84
CA VAL A 239 -8.79 7.91 9.71
C VAL A 239 -8.01 7.43 10.93
N ASP A 240 -8.45 7.80 12.14
CA ASP A 240 -7.79 7.40 13.40
C ASP A 240 -7.66 5.87 13.50
N ARG A 241 -8.73 5.12 13.19
CA ARG A 241 -8.71 3.64 13.20
C ARG A 241 -7.65 3.05 12.26
N ASP A 242 -7.52 3.62 11.06
CA ASP A 242 -6.56 3.12 10.09
C ASP A 242 -5.13 3.53 10.44
N LEU A 243 -4.91 4.76 10.94
CA LEU A 243 -3.59 5.21 11.41
C LEU A 243 -3.12 4.44 12.64
N ASP A 244 -4.00 4.16 13.60
CA ASP A 244 -3.73 3.28 14.74
C ASP A 244 -3.21 1.92 14.31
N THR A 245 -3.79 1.38 13.23
CA THR A 245 -3.39 0.08 12.68
C THR A 245 -2.00 0.17 12.06
N VAL A 246 -1.71 1.26 11.34
CA VAL A 246 -0.40 1.51 10.73
C VAL A 246 0.69 1.71 11.79
N ALA A 247 0.45 2.53 12.83
CA ALA A 247 1.40 2.79 13.91
C ALA A 247 1.70 1.53 14.75
N LYS A 248 0.70 0.68 15.01
CA LYS A 248 0.90 -0.59 15.71
C LYS A 248 1.76 -1.58 14.91
N CYS A 249 1.70 -1.51 13.58
CA CYS A 249 2.49 -2.36 12.68
C CYS A 249 3.92 -1.84 12.47
N SER A 250 4.17 -0.53 12.57
CA SER A 250 5.51 0.07 12.36
C SER A 250 6.46 -0.07 13.54
N GLY A 251 5.96 -0.46 14.73
CA GLY A 251 6.78 -0.62 15.93
C GLY A 251 7.31 0.69 16.51
N GLU A 252 6.84 1.84 16.01
CA GLU A 252 7.12 3.13 16.64
C GLU A 252 6.27 3.30 17.91
N PRO A 253 6.89 3.66 19.05
CA PRO A 253 6.15 3.89 20.28
C PRO A 253 5.39 5.24 20.22
N GLN A 254 4.09 5.14 20.48
CA GLN A 254 3.21 6.17 21.05
C GLN A 254 2.89 7.41 20.20
N PHE A 255 1.85 7.32 19.36
CA PHE A 255 1.16 8.51 18.85
C PHE A 255 -0.37 8.35 18.84
N VAL A 256 -0.98 8.02 19.98
CA VAL A 256 -2.46 8.04 20.13
C VAL A 256 -2.95 8.31 21.57
N ARG A 257 -2.08 8.80 22.46
CA ARG A 257 -2.53 9.21 23.81
C ARG A 257 -1.84 10.48 24.25
N GLN A 258 -2.42 11.60 23.85
CA GLN A 258 -2.62 12.77 24.68
C GLN A 258 -3.63 13.70 24.03
#